data_AF-A0A1A6GPY7-F1
#
_entry.id   AF-A0A1A6GPY7-F1
#
_cell.length_a   1.000
_cell.length_b   1.000
_cell.length_c   1.000
_cell.angle_alpha   90.00
_cell.angle_beta   90.00
_cell.angle_gamma   90.00
#
_symmetry.space_group_name_H-M   'P 1'
#
loop_
_entity.id
_entity.type
_entity.pdbx_description
1 polymer ?
#
loop_
_entity_poly.entity_id
_entity_poly.type
_entity_poly.pdbx_seq_one_letter_code
_entity_poly.pdbx_strand_id
1 'polypeptide(L)' 'MCLDAELYYVRNDLISHYALSFNLLVPSETNFLHFTWHAKSKVEYKLGFQVDNFVAMGMPQVNISAQGEVPRTLS' A
#
# COMPACT_ATOMS: atom_id res chain seq x y z
N MET A 1 8.81 0.07 -19.96
CA MET A 1 9.72 -0.02 -18.80
C MET A 1 8.85 -0.02 -17.56
N CYS A 2 8.62 -1.18 -16.95
CA CYS A 2 8.03 -1.20 -15.61
C CYS A 2 9.14 -0.75 -14.67
N LEU A 3 8.89 0.33 -13.92
CA LEU A 3 9.82 0.82 -12.93
C LEU A 3 9.93 -0.26 -11.84
N ASP A 4 11.05 -0.99 -11.81
CA ASP A 4 11.42 -1.88 -10.72
C ASP A 4 11.91 -1.03 -9.54
N ALA A 5 10.99 -0.24 -8.97
CA ALA A 5 11.24 0.58 -7.81
C ALA A 5 10.54 -0.05 -6.61
N GLU A 6 11.33 -0.68 -5.75
CA GLU A 6 10.89 -1.07 -4.42
C GLU A 6 10.73 0.21 -3.57
N LEU A 7 9.50 0.72 -3.49
CA LEU A 7 9.17 1.87 -2.65
C LEU A 7 8.88 1.41 -1.22
N TYR A 8 9.81 1.69 -0.32
CA TYR A 8 9.65 1.39 1.10
C TYR A 8 8.96 2.56 1.81
N TYR A 9 7.70 2.37 2.20
CA TYR A 9 6.96 3.36 3.00
C TYR A 9 7.38 3.35 4.48
N VAL A 10 7.72 2.17 5.01
CA VAL A 10 8.22 1.99 6.38
C VAL A 10 9.42 1.06 6.35
N ARG A 11 10.50 1.42 7.05
CA ARG A 11 11.67 0.56 7.23
C ARG A 11 12.27 0.79 8.61
N ASN A 12 12.46 -0.28 9.38
CA ASN A 12 13.02 -0.23 10.73
C ASN A 12 12.32 0.82 11.62
N ASP A 13 10.98 0.83 11.62
CA ASP A 13 10.13 1.76 12.38
C ASP A 13 10.25 3.24 11.97
N LEU A 14 10.98 3.54 10.89
CA LEU A 14 11.04 4.87 10.28
C LEU A 14 10.11 4.96 9.08
N ILE A 15 9.36 6.06 9.03
CA ILE A 15 8.47 6.39 7.91
C ILE A 15 9.29 7.12 6.84
N SER A 16 9.21 6.64 5.60
CA SER A 16 9.81 7.33 4.47
C SER A 16 8.94 8.52 4.07
N HIS A 17 9.24 9.70 4.61
CA HIS A 17 8.57 10.95 4.23
C HIS A 17 8.71 11.28 2.73
N TYR A 18 9.78 10.77 2.09
CA TYR A 18 9.98 10.87 0.65
C TYR A 18 8.91 10.09 -0.13
N ALA A 19 8.61 8.87 0.28
CA ALA A 19 7.56 8.05 -0.33
C ALA A 19 6.16 8.66 -0.14
N LEU A 20 5.91 9.31 1.01
CA LEU A 20 4.64 9.97 1.29
C LEU A 20 4.40 11.24 0.47
N SER A 21 5.47 11.92 0.03
CA SER A 21 5.36 13.17 -0.75
C SER A 21 5.20 12.92 -2.25
N PHE A 22 5.29 11.67 -2.68
CA PHE A 22 5.28 11.30 -4.09
C PHE A 22 3.86 10.94 -4.55
N ASN A 23 3.31 11.75 -5.47
CA ASN A 23 2.10 11.40 -6.18
C ASN A 23 2.42 10.35 -7.25
N LEU A 24 2.30 9.08 -6.88
CA LEU A 24 2.49 7.97 -7.80
C LEU A 24 1.33 7.94 -8.80
N LEU A 25 1.56 8.42 -10.02
CA LEU A 25 0.59 8.28 -11.11
C LEU A 25 0.57 6.82 -11.57
N VAL A 26 -0.53 6.14 -11.26
CA VAL A 26 -0.78 4.76 -11.70
C VAL A 26 -1.36 4.81 -13.12
N PRO A 27 -0.76 4.13 -14.11
CA PRO A 27 -1.32 4.05 -15.46
C PRO A 27 -2.74 3.47 -15.47
N SER A 28 -3.59 3.90 -16.39
CA SER A 28 -4.97 3.42 -16.54
C SER A 28 -5.08 1.90 -16.68
N GLU A 29 -4.06 1.28 -17.27
CA GLU A 29 -4.08 -0.17 -17.53
C GLU A 29 -3.62 -1.01 -16.34
N THR A 30 -3.13 -0.35 -15.28
CA THR A 30 -2.73 -1.01 -14.04
C THR A 30 -3.95 -1.20 -13.15
N ASN A 31 -4.53 -2.40 -13.21
CA ASN A 31 -5.71 -2.76 -12.42
C ASN A 31 -5.37 -3.20 -10.98
N PHE A 32 -4.11 -3.56 -10.72
CA PHE A 32 -3.69 -4.13 -9.43
C PHE A 32 -2.36 -3.52 -8.99
N LEU A 33 -2.27 -3.25 -7.69
CA LEU A 33 -1.04 -2.90 -7.01
C LEU A 33 -0.72 -4.00 -6.00
N HIS A 34 0.50 -4.50 -6.05
CA HIS A 34 0.99 -5.50 -5.12
C HIS A 34 1.87 -4.82 -4.08
N PHE A 35 1.46 -4.94 -2.82
CA PHE A 35 2.24 -4.46 -1.68
C PHE A 35 2.70 -5.67 -0.88
N THR A 36 3.95 -5.63 -0.42
CA THR A 36 4.48 -6.59 0.52
C THR A 36 4.85 -5.86 1.81
N TRP A 37 4.58 -6.50 2.94
CA TRP A 37 4.87 -5.92 4.25
C TRP A 37 5.08 -7.00 5.29
N HIS A 38 5.83 -6.67 6.34
CA HIS A 38 6.01 -7.54 7.49
C HIS A 38 6.43 -6.73 8.72
N ALA A 39 6.16 -7.26 9.91
CA ALA A 39 6.57 -6.67 11.18
C ALA A 39 7.32 -7.67 12.05
N LYS A 40 8.38 -7.22 12.74
CA LYS A 40 9.12 -8.05 13.71
C LYS A 40 8.37 -8.18 15.04
N SER A 41 7.59 -7.16 15.39
CA SER A 41 6.78 -7.08 16.60
C SER A 41 5.28 -7.11 16.25
N LYS A 42 4.42 -7.30 17.26
CA LYS A 42 2.97 -7.25 17.05
C LYS A 42 2.57 -5.83 16.64
N VAL A 43 2.08 -5.68 15.41
CA VAL A 43 1.58 -4.41 14.88
C VAL A 43 0.16 -4.64 14.38
N GLU A 44 -0.79 -3.88 14.91
CA GLU A 44 -2.17 -3.87 14.45
C GLU A 44 -2.32 -2.89 13.29
N TYR A 45 -3.09 -3.28 12.26
CA TYR A 45 -3.37 -2.44 11.11
C TYR A 45 -4.87 -2.22 10.95
N LYS A 46 -5.20 -1.08 10.35
CA LYS A 46 -6.54 -0.76 9.86
C LYS A 46 -6.41 -0.05 8.51
N LEU A 47 -7.15 -0.52 7.53
CA LEU A 47 -7.19 0.01 6.18
C LEU A 47 -8.37 0.97 6.03
N GLY A 48 -8.13 2.07 5.35
CA GLY A 48 -9.14 3.02 4.91
C GLY A 48 -8.88 3.38 3.45
N PHE A 49 -9.96 3.57 2.69
CA PHE A 49 -9.88 3.95 1.29
C PHE A 49 -10.63 5.26 1.09
N GLN A 50 -10.07 6.12 0.26
CA GLN A 50 -10.70 7.35 -0.19
C GLN A 50 -10.58 7.38 -1.72
N VAL A 51 -11.68 7.72 -2.37
CA VAL A 51 -11.73 7.94 -3.83
C VAL A 51 -12.27 9.33 -4.04
N ASP A 52 -11.50 10.16 -4.75
CA ASP A 52 -11.91 11.54 -5.02
C ASP A 52 -12.93 11.62 -6.17
N ASN A 53 -12.86 10.70 -7.15
CA ASN A 53 -13.77 10.65 -8.29
C ASN A 53 -14.29 9.23 -8.57
N PHE A 54 -15.49 8.94 -8.05
CA PHE A 54 -16.18 7.64 -8.21
C PHE A 54 -16.66 7.34 -9.64
N VAL A 55 -16.67 8.33 -10.55
CA VAL A 55 -17.01 8.11 -11.98
C VAL A 55 -15.78 7.61 -12.73
N ALA A 56 -14.59 8.05 -12.34
CA ALA A 56 -13.33 7.66 -12.98
C ALA A 56 -12.76 6.35 -12.42
N MET A 57 -12.99 6.06 -11.14
CA MET A 57 -12.45 4.88 -10.46
C MET A 57 -13.47 4.28 -9.48
N GLY A 58 -13.64 2.97 -9.53
CA GLY A 58 -14.42 2.24 -8.53
C GLY A 58 -13.73 2.24 -7.15
N MET A 59 -14.46 1.84 -6.11
CA MET A 59 -13.87 1.68 -4.78
C MET A 59 -12.75 0.62 -4.81
N PRO A 60 -11.54 0.92 -4.30
CA PRO A 60 -10.46 -0.05 -4.23
C PRO A 60 -10.88 -1.27 -3.42
N GLN A 61 -10.43 -2.45 -3.86
CA GLN A 61 -10.61 -3.70 -3.15
C GLN A 61 -9.27 -4.21 -2.64
N VAL A 62 -9.32 -4.94 -1.54
CA VAL A 62 -8.16 -5.60 -0.95
C VAL A 62 -8.44 -7.07 -0.76
N ASN A 63 -7.38 -7.86 -0.89
CA ASN A 63 -7.44 -9.32 -0.73
C ASN A 63 -7.29 -9.75 0.74
N ILE A 64 -7.18 -8.80 1.68
CA ILE A 64 -7.03 -9.03 3.13
C ILE A 64 -8.14 -8.32 3.90
N SER A 65 -8.29 -8.62 5.19
CA SER A 65 -9.27 -7.95 6.04
C SER A 65 -8.96 -6.45 6.19
N ALA A 66 -9.99 -5.63 6.43
CA ALA A 66 -9.79 -4.19 6.64
C ALA A 66 -9.08 -3.86 7.96
N GLN A 67 -8.96 -4.82 8.88
CA GLN A 67 -8.21 -4.68 10.12
C GLN A 67 -7.63 -6.03 10.52
N GLY A 68 -6.50 -6.03 11.23
CA GLY A 68 -5.85 -7.25 11.67
C GLY A 68 -4.45 -7.00 12.24
N GLU A 69 -3.64 -8.06 12.29
CA GLU A 69 -2.22 -7.99 12.66
C GLU A 69 -1.35 -8.09 11.40
N VAL A 70 -0.31 -7.26 11.31
CA VAL A 70 0.65 -7.31 10.20
C VAL A 70 1.37 -8.66 10.19
N PRO A 71 1.53 -9.32 9.04
CA PRO A 71 2.24 -10.60 8.94
C PRO A 71 3.65 -10.54 9.54
N ARG A 72 4.05 -11.62 10.21
CA ARG A 72 5.40 -11.76 10.80
C ARG A 72 6.44 -12.25 9.79
N THR A 73 5.96 -12.81 8.67
CA THR A 73 6.75 -13.26 7.52
C THR A 73 6.36 -12.42 6.31
N LEU A 74 7.30 -12.24 5.37
CA LEU A 74 7.02 -11.52 4.12
C LEU A 74 5.79 -12.14 3.43
N SER A 75 4.79 -11.33 3.14
CA SER A 75 3.52 -11.70 2.50
C SER A 75 3.16 -10.69 1.42
#